data_AF-A0A3A5H6X6-F1
#
_entry.id   AF-A0A3A5H6X6-F1
#
_cell.length_a   1.000
_cell.length_b   1.000
_cell.length_c   1.000
_cell.angle_alpha   90.00
_cell.angle_beta   90.00
_cell.angle_gamma   90.00
#
_symmetry.space_group_name_H-M   'P 1'
#
loop_
_entity.id
_entity.type
_entity.pdbx_description
1 polymer ?
#
loop_
_entity_poly.entity_id
_entity_poly.type
_entity_poly.pdbx_seq_one_letter_code
_entity_poly.pdbx_strand_id
1 'polypeptide(L)' 'MGNHDTTAALTELERALGTPVPDAFAALGSADAEHLTAAIRTAQARQGAQLEGAVTDALNHVPRPLRGAVRKAVGL' A
#
# COMPACT_ATOMS: atom_id res chain seq x y z
N MET A 1 25.64 3.71 17.77
CA MET A 1 24.96 2.83 16.79
C MET A 1 23.47 3.15 16.88
N GLY A 2 23.01 4.22 16.22
CA GLY A 2 21.66 4.74 16.52
C GLY A 2 21.05 5.73 15.52
N ASN A 3 21.86 6.54 14.83
CA ASN A 3 21.31 7.52 13.87
C ASN A 3 21.16 6.96 12.46
N HIS A 4 22.10 6.12 12.00
CA HIS A 4 22.04 5.54 10.64
C HIS A 4 20.86 4.58 10.46
N ASP A 5 20.55 3.76 11.48
CA ASP A 5 19.45 2.79 11.42
C ASP A 5 18.08 3.49 11.37
N THR A 6 17.93 4.58 12.13
CA THR A 6 16.70 5.39 12.13
C THR A 6 16.49 6.08 10.79
N THR A 7 17.52 6.66 10.17
CA THR A 7 17.41 7.27 8.83
C THR A 7 17.04 6.24 7.77
N ALA A 8 17.63 5.03 7.83
CA ALA A 8 17.28 3.95 6.92
C ALA A 8 15.81 3.51 7.10
N ALA A 9 15.34 3.39 8.34
CA ALA A 9 13.95 3.05 8.64
C ALA A 9 12.95 4.12 8.17
N LEU A 10 13.27 5.41 8.35
CA LEU A 10 12.44 6.52 7.84
C LEU A 10 12.40 6.56 6.31
N THR A 11 13.51 6.26 5.64
CA THR A 11 13.56 6.15 4.18
C THR A 11 12.64 5.03 3.68
N GLU A 12 12.61 3.90 4.38
CA GLU A 12 11.74 2.78 4.02
C GLU A 12 10.26 3.10 4.29
N LEU A 13 9.97 3.85 5.36
CA LEU A 13 8.64 4.38 5.65
C LEU A 13 8.15 5.32 4.55
N GLU A 14 9.03 6.20 4.03
CA GLU A 14 8.71 7.09 2.91
C GLU A 14 8.29 6.32 1.66
N ARG A 15 9.04 5.27 1.32
CA ARG A 15 8.71 4.38 0.20
C ARG A 15 7.37 3.69 0.40
N ALA A 16 7.06 3.26 1.62
CA ALA A 16 5.79 2.61 1.92
C ALA A 16 4.60 3.58 1.84
N LEU A 17 4.78 4.83 2.29
CA LEU A 17 3.75 5.87 2.18
C LEU A 17 3.54 6.34 0.73
N GLY A 18 4.60 6.33 -0.08
CA GLY A 18 4.58 6.90 -1.44
C GLY A 18 4.52 8.43 -1.44
N THR A 19 4.64 9.05 -0.27
CA THR A 19 4.73 10.49 -0.07
C THR A 19 5.85 10.78 0.92
N PRO A 20 6.38 12.01 0.93
CA PRO A 20 7.35 12.42 1.94
C PRO A 20 6.87 12.12 3.36
N VAL A 21 7.74 11.59 4.19
CA VAL A 21 7.46 11.33 5.60
C VAL A 21 7.29 12.68 6.32
N PRO A 22 6.18 12.91 7.06
CA PRO A 22 6.00 14.17 7.77
C PRO A 22 7.08 14.35 8.85
N ASP A 23 7.50 15.60 9.08
CA ASP A 23 8.57 15.94 10.06
C ASP A 23 8.29 15.38 11.46
N ALA A 24 7.02 15.23 11.84
CA ALA A 24 6.60 14.64 13.11
C ALA A 24 7.13 13.21 13.33
N PHE A 25 7.43 12.48 12.27
CA PHE A 25 7.92 11.10 12.32
C PHE A 25 9.44 11.04 12.48
N ALA A 26 10.16 12.17 12.36
CA ALA A 26 11.59 12.25 12.66
C ALA A 26 11.92 11.94 14.13
N ALA A 27 10.91 12.00 15.02
CA ALA A 27 11.02 11.61 16.42
C ALA A 27 10.86 10.10 16.67
N LEU A 28 10.44 9.32 15.65
CA LEU A 28 10.32 7.87 15.79
C LEU A 28 11.71 7.22 15.84
N GLY A 29 11.88 6.27 16.77
CA GLY A 29 13.03 5.38 16.72
C GLY A 29 12.93 4.41 15.54
N SER A 30 14.05 3.78 15.18
CA SER A 30 14.11 2.80 14.08
C SER A 30 13.07 1.68 14.21
N ALA A 31 12.91 1.11 15.41
CA ALA A 31 11.96 0.03 15.65
C ALA A 31 10.50 0.46 15.42
N ASP A 32 10.12 1.68 15.82
CA ASP A 32 8.77 2.19 15.63
C ASP A 32 8.51 2.51 14.15
N ALA A 33 9.50 3.07 13.44
CA ALA A 33 9.43 3.33 12.01
C ALA A 33 9.30 2.04 11.19
N GLU A 34 10.03 0.99 11.55
CA GLU A 34 9.93 -0.35 10.95
C GLU A 34 8.55 -0.97 11.18
N HIS A 35 8.04 -0.90 12.41
CA HIS A 35 6.72 -1.43 12.75
C HIS A 35 5.60 -0.69 11.99
N LEU A 36 5.68 0.64 11.94
CA LEU A 36 4.73 1.44 11.17
C LEU A 36 4.77 1.10 9.67
N THR A 37 5.97 0.92 9.13
CA THR A 37 6.16 0.53 7.73
C THR A 37 5.49 -0.82 7.44
N ALA A 38 5.67 -1.81 8.32
CA ALA A 38 5.01 -3.10 8.19
C ALA A 38 3.47 -2.95 8.23
N ALA A 39 2.94 -2.15 9.15
CA ALA A 39 1.50 -1.90 9.26
C ALA A 39 0.91 -1.26 7.99
N ILE A 40 1.61 -0.26 7.41
CA ILE A 40 1.20 0.39 6.16
C ILE A 40 1.17 -0.61 5.00
N ARG A 41 2.22 -1.42 4.85
CA ARG A 41 2.28 -2.45 3.80
C ARG A 41 1.14 -3.46 3.92
N THR A 42 0.85 -3.93 5.14
CA THR A 42 -0.27 -4.84 5.38
C THR A 42 -1.61 -4.18 5.04
N ALA A 43 -1.80 -2.91 5.40
CA ALA A 43 -3.02 -2.17 5.08
C ALA A 43 -3.21 -2.00 3.57
N GLN A 44 -2.15 -1.64 2.84
CA GLN A 44 -2.15 -1.50 1.38
C GLN A 44 -2.44 -2.84 0.69
N ALA A 45 -1.81 -3.93 1.12
CA ALA A 45 -2.08 -5.26 0.60
C ALA A 45 -3.55 -5.67 0.81
N ARG A 46 -4.09 -5.42 2.00
CA ARG A 46 -5.51 -5.67 2.30
C ARG A 46 -6.44 -4.82 1.44
N GLN A 47 -6.13 -3.54 1.25
CA GLN A 47 -6.91 -2.64 0.41
C GLN A 47 -6.90 -3.11 -1.05
N GLY A 48 -5.73 -3.49 -1.59
CA GLY A 48 -5.61 -4.05 -2.93
C GLY A 48 -6.48 -5.30 -3.12
N ALA A 49 -6.42 -6.25 -2.18
CA ALA A 49 -7.25 -7.45 -2.22
C ALA A 49 -8.75 -7.15 -2.15
N GLN A 50 -9.17 -6.17 -1.34
CA GLN A 50 -10.56 -5.75 -1.27
C GLN A 50 -11.04 -5.10 -2.56
N LEU A 51 -10.21 -4.26 -3.18
CA LEU A 51 -10.52 -3.63 -4.47
C LEU A 51 -10.62 -4.68 -5.58
N GLU A 52 -9.68 -5.62 -5.66
CA GLU A 52 -9.71 -6.70 -6.64
C GLU A 52 -10.95 -7.59 -6.49
N GLY A 53 -11.31 -7.92 -5.25
CA GLY A 53 -12.54 -8.64 -4.93
C GLY A 53 -13.78 -7.89 -5.39
N ALA A 54 -13.89 -6.60 -5.03
CA ALA A 54 -15.02 -5.75 -5.41
C ALA A 54 -15.14 -5.61 -6.93
N VAL A 55 -14.03 -5.49 -7.67
CA VAL A 55 -14.06 -5.43 -9.14
C VAL A 55 -14.49 -6.78 -9.74
N THR A 56 -14.01 -7.89 -9.19
CA THR A 56 -14.43 -9.23 -9.63
C THR A 56 -15.93 -9.44 -9.42
N ASP A 57 -16.46 -9.01 -8.29
CA ASP A 57 -17.89 -9.05 -7.99
C ASP A 57 -18.70 -8.15 -8.93
N ALA A 58 -18.22 -6.93 -9.19
CA ALA A 58 -18.86 -6.02 -10.14
C ALA A 58 -18.91 -6.62 -11.57
N LEU A 59 -17.85 -7.31 -12.01
CA LEU A 59 -17.83 -8.01 -13.30
C LEU A 59 -18.86 -9.14 -13.38
N ASN A 60 -19.32 -9.70 -12.26
CA ASN A 60 -20.38 -10.70 -12.28
C ASN A 60 -21.72 -10.15 -12.78
N HIS A 61 -21.93 -8.83 -12.67
CA HIS A 61 -23.09 -8.15 -13.24
C HIS A 61 -22.93 -7.79 -14.73
N VAL A 62 -21.72 -7.89 -15.29
CA VAL A 62 -21.46 -7.65 -16.71
C VAL A 62 -21.75 -8.91 -17.54
N PRO A 63 -22.45 -8.81 -18.69
CA PRO A 63 -22.63 -9.94 -19.60
C PRO A 63 -21.29 -10.56 -20.02
N ARG A 64 -21.21 -11.90 -20.04
CA ARG A 64 -19.97 -12.67 -20.29
C ARG A 64 -19.12 -12.17 -21.48
N PRO A 65 -19.68 -11.77 -22.64
CA PRO A 65 -18.88 -11.30 -23.78
C PRO A 65 -18.11 -10.01 -23.50
N LEU A 66 -18.65 -9.14 -22.62
CA LEU A 66 -18.09 -7.80 -22.35
C LEU A 66 -17.11 -7.80 -21.17
N ARG A 67 -17.13 -8.83 -20.31
CA ARG A 67 -16.29 -8.92 -19.10
C ARG A 67 -14.80 -8.73 -19.39
N GLY A 68 -14.29 -9.28 -20.48
CA GLY A 68 -12.88 -9.15 -20.86
C GLY A 68 -12.47 -7.73 -21.25
N ALA A 69 -13.35 -7.01 -21.95
CA ALA A 69 -13.13 -5.61 -22.31
C ALA A 69 -13.18 -4.71 -21.06
N VAL A 70 -14.13 -4.96 -20.16
CA VAL A 70 -14.25 -4.21 -18.90
C VAL A 70 -13.05 -4.46 -18.00
N ARG A 71 -12.57 -5.72 -17.87
CA ARG A 71 -11.37 -6.05 -17.09
C ARG A 71 -10.14 -5.28 -17.58
N LYS A 72 -9.91 -5.25 -18.90
CA LYS A 72 -8.83 -4.45 -19.49
C LYS A 72 -8.96 -2.95 -19.23
N ALA A 73 -10.18 -2.41 -19.27
CA ALA A 73 -10.41 -0.97 -19.07
C ALA A 73 -10.11 -0.51 -17.63
N VAL A 74 -10.29 -1.39 -16.63
CA VAL A 74 -10.03 -1.08 -15.21
C VAL A 74 -8.62 -1.43 -14.75
N GLY A 75 -7.73 -1.85 -15.67
CA GLY A 75 -6.32 -2.13 -15.36
C GLY A 75 -6.08 -3.48 -14.66
N LEU A 76 -7.02 -4.43 -14.79
CA LEU A 76 -6.86 -5.82 -14.38
C LEU A 76 -6.39 -6.73 -15.53
#